data_AF-B0Y986-F1
#
_entry.id   AF-B0Y986-F1
#
_cell.length_a   1.000
_cell.length_b   1.000
_cell.length_c   1.000
_cell.angle_alpha   90.00
_cell.angle_beta   90.00
_cell.angle_gamma   90.00
#
_symmetry.space_group_name_H-M   'P 1'
#
loop_
_entity.id
_entity.type
_entity.pdbx_description
1 polymer ?
#
loop_
_entity_poly.entity_id
_entity_poly.type
_entity_poly.pdbx_seq_one_letter_code
_entity_poly.pdbx_strand_id
1 'polypeptide(L)'
;MITEEVLKAAAGNEGSGEKVLALLEKSQDGMGMQAKDELIWIRKLQSTGYSLQEIANLLFDEEHDTPWIYFEPAERAQFVIQPNRHVPRCSHHYCSDEQESSEDSQKWLPKEGSAADDYGDVIETVEELCGLAGISPTTRTKSDWFGSVDFSEGNQLAAVSYTLATDETHMLSVHGLWSRISQALEKFCCAAGLIQARNLCCNSFTFLRLRNENHEARAKIPGEVVRVDFRLIVDLAEALRSAQDPISELLSASEAILVLVSPIITDAHGARDLHLCLQLCALAVQFLCLSFLSFTKAHIGAIHPFFLDAPLRQVTLQGLGKQEHFPYIVAELVDLTCLGGMTRGPVLMFHAGKYLAQVQDPEMATSRQNVGQVRYFRPRRRCAGHLGTREFCVSERHARTSSCHKTRRRIYLRQQKREMSLGAWDGRCH
;
A
#
# COMPACT_ATOMS: atom_id res chain seq x y z
N MET A 1 30.97 1.39 18.95
CA MET A 1 30.91 0.72 20.26
C MET A 1 29.55 1.02 20.87
N ILE A 2 28.71 -0.01 21.00
CA ILE A 2 27.42 0.05 21.70
C ILE A 2 27.74 0.28 23.19
N THR A 3 27.14 1.29 23.82
CA THR A 3 27.44 1.58 25.22
C THR A 3 26.71 0.62 26.15
N GLU A 4 27.25 0.44 27.35
CA GLU A 4 26.62 -0.36 28.41
C GLU A 4 25.19 0.12 28.70
N GLU A 5 24.90 1.42 28.52
CA GLU A 5 23.55 1.95 28.68
C GLU A 5 22.59 1.46 27.60
N VAL A 6 23.02 1.36 26.33
CA VAL A 6 22.18 0.82 25.24
C VAL A 6 21.85 -0.65 25.51
N LEU A 7 22.82 -1.42 25.99
CA LEU A 7 22.62 -2.83 26.35
C LEU A 7 21.68 -2.98 27.55
N LYS A 8 21.80 -2.13 28.58
CA LYS A 8 20.87 -2.12 29.72
C LYS A 8 19.45 -1.76 29.33
N ALA A 9 19.28 -0.80 28.41
CA ALA A 9 17.96 -0.42 27.90
C ALA A 9 17.36 -1.52 27.01
N ALA A 10 18.16 -2.14 26.15
CA ALA A 10 17.75 -3.31 25.37
C ALA A 10 17.31 -4.46 26.29
N ALA A 11 18.12 -4.80 27.30
CA ALA A 11 17.81 -5.83 28.29
C ALA A 11 16.53 -5.54 29.09
N GLY A 12 16.26 -4.26 29.37
CA GLY A 12 15.07 -3.79 30.08
C GLY A 12 13.80 -3.73 29.23
N ASN A 13 13.85 -4.08 27.94
CA ASN A 13 12.68 -4.05 27.07
C ASN A 13 11.72 -5.19 27.41
N GLU A 14 10.55 -4.84 27.97
CA GLU A 14 9.57 -5.78 28.47
C GLU A 14 9.08 -6.72 27.35
N GLY A 15 9.32 -8.02 27.52
CA GLY A 15 8.92 -9.07 26.56
C GLY A 15 9.75 -9.19 25.28
N SER A 16 10.76 -8.34 25.06
CA SER A 16 11.58 -8.36 23.83
C SER A 16 13.09 -8.14 24.05
N GLY A 17 13.54 -7.91 25.28
CA GLY A 17 14.92 -7.50 25.55
C GLY A 17 16.00 -8.48 25.11
N GLU A 18 15.78 -9.79 25.28
CA GLU A 18 16.70 -10.82 24.77
C GLU A 18 16.83 -10.77 23.24
N LYS A 19 15.74 -10.49 22.52
CA LYS A 19 15.74 -10.38 21.05
C LYS A 19 16.46 -9.12 20.59
N VAL A 20 16.25 -7.99 21.27
CA VAL A 20 16.96 -6.73 20.96
C VAL A 20 18.46 -6.87 21.23
N LEU A 21 18.85 -7.52 22.32
CA LEU A 21 20.26 -7.81 22.61
C LEU A 21 20.90 -8.70 21.54
N ALA A 22 20.21 -9.78 21.13
CA ALA A 22 20.70 -10.66 20.06
C ALA A 22 20.87 -9.92 18.73
N LEU A 23 20.02 -8.94 18.41
CA LEU A 23 20.17 -8.11 17.21
C LEU A 23 21.39 -7.18 17.29
N LEU A 24 21.61 -6.58 18.47
CA LEU A 24 22.79 -5.75 18.72
C LEU A 24 24.09 -6.57 18.61
N GLU A 25 24.10 -7.81 19.13
CA GLU A 25 25.24 -8.74 19.01
C GLU A 25 25.46 -9.20 17.56
N LYS A 26 24.40 -9.59 16.84
CA LYS A 26 24.49 -10.02 15.44
C LYS A 26 24.98 -8.91 14.51
N SER A 27 24.64 -7.65 14.81
CA SER A 27 25.19 -6.48 14.14
C SER A 27 26.68 -6.24 14.44
N GLN A 28 27.20 -6.76 15.57
CA GLN A 28 28.63 -6.71 15.92
C GLN A 28 29.43 -7.86 15.29
N ASP A 29 28.91 -9.08 15.28
CA ASP A 29 29.66 -10.28 14.89
C ASP A 29 29.86 -10.44 13.37
N GLY A 30 29.11 -9.72 12.55
CA GLY A 30 29.25 -9.72 11.09
C GLY A 30 30.25 -8.71 10.50
N MET A 31 30.95 -7.92 11.33
CA MET A 31 31.44 -6.60 10.90
C MET A 31 32.95 -6.39 11.08
N GLY A 32 33.71 -6.45 9.99
CA GLY A 32 35.10 -5.97 9.94
C GLY A 32 35.17 -4.44 9.77
N MET A 33 36.00 -3.77 10.59
CA MET A 33 36.58 -2.40 10.50
C MET A 33 35.78 -1.17 9.99
N GLN A 34 34.53 -1.31 9.51
CA GLN A 34 33.59 -0.25 9.12
C GLN A 34 32.62 0.14 10.24
N ALA A 35 32.81 -0.38 11.46
CA ALA A 35 31.95 -0.23 12.63
C ALA A 35 31.84 1.21 13.22
N LYS A 36 32.41 2.23 12.58
CA LYS A 36 32.31 3.62 13.06
C LYS A 36 31.11 4.34 12.48
N ASP A 37 30.69 4.06 11.25
CA ASP A 37 29.68 4.88 10.57
C ASP A 37 28.24 4.42 10.85
N GLU A 38 28.01 3.12 11.04
CA GLU A 38 26.68 2.56 11.31
C GLU A 38 26.22 2.69 12.77
N LEU A 39 27.04 3.21 13.70
CA LEU A 39 26.60 3.56 15.06
C LEU A 39 26.49 5.07 15.27
N ILE A 40 26.79 5.88 14.25
CA ILE A 40 26.66 7.33 14.29
C ILE A 40 25.19 7.71 14.44
N TRP A 41 24.28 7.00 13.77
CA TRP A 41 22.85 7.31 13.84
C TRP A 41 22.28 7.12 15.25
N ILE A 42 22.71 6.10 16.01
CA ILE A 42 22.28 5.90 17.41
C ILE A 42 22.67 7.11 18.26
N ARG A 43 23.93 7.53 18.17
CA ARG A 43 24.44 8.69 18.91
C ARG A 43 23.77 9.99 18.47
N LYS A 44 23.53 10.16 17.17
CA LYS A 44 22.77 11.29 16.63
C LYS A 44 21.35 11.31 17.19
N LEU A 45 20.63 10.19 17.17
CA LEU A 45 19.29 10.08 17.74
C LEU A 45 19.26 10.40 19.24
N GLN A 46 20.23 9.88 20.01
CA GLN A 46 20.36 10.24 21.42
C GLN A 46 20.60 11.75 21.60
N SER A 47 21.49 12.35 20.79
CA SER A 47 21.77 13.78 20.86
C SER A 47 20.59 14.66 20.44
N THR A 48 19.68 14.15 19.61
CA THR A 48 18.42 14.80 19.25
C THR A 48 17.30 14.57 20.28
N GLY A 49 17.58 13.89 21.40
CA GLY A 49 16.65 13.74 22.52
C GLY A 49 15.79 12.47 22.49
N TYR A 50 16.15 11.45 21.68
CA TYR A 50 15.50 10.14 21.73
C TYR A 50 16.09 9.28 22.83
N SER A 51 15.21 8.61 23.58
CA SER A 51 15.62 7.69 24.65
C SER A 51 16.16 6.39 24.08
N LEU A 52 17.02 5.73 24.85
CA LEU A 52 17.54 4.40 24.51
C LEU A 52 16.44 3.36 24.34
N GLN A 53 15.34 3.48 25.10
CA GLN A 53 14.17 2.63 24.96
C GLN A 53 13.47 2.82 23.61
N GLU A 54 13.33 4.08 23.15
CA GLU A 54 12.78 4.37 21.82
C GLU A 54 13.66 3.77 20.73
N ILE A 55 14.98 3.88 20.87
CA ILE A 55 15.94 3.31 19.90
C ILE A 55 15.88 1.77 19.91
N ALA A 56 15.79 1.13 21.07
CA ALA A 56 15.63 -0.31 21.19
C ALA A 56 14.33 -0.80 20.55
N ASN A 57 13.22 -0.08 20.73
CA ASN A 57 11.94 -0.39 20.10
C ASN A 57 12.01 -0.24 18.57
N LEU A 58 12.71 0.78 18.06
CA LEU A 58 12.91 0.94 16.61
C LEU A 58 13.62 -0.25 15.99
N LEU A 59 14.71 -0.72 16.63
CA LEU A 59 15.47 -1.88 16.17
C LEU A 59 14.63 -3.15 16.20
N PHE A 60 13.83 -3.33 17.27
CA PHE A 60 12.91 -4.45 17.36
C PHE A 60 11.89 -4.42 16.23
N ASP A 61 11.23 -3.27 16.04
CA ASP A 61 10.23 -3.11 15.00
C ASP A 61 10.87 -3.33 13.61
N GLU A 62 12.10 -2.85 13.37
CA GLU A 62 12.79 -2.97 12.08
C GLU A 62 13.07 -4.43 11.72
N GLU A 63 13.52 -5.25 12.66
CA GLU A 63 13.72 -6.68 12.38
C GLU A 63 12.40 -7.41 12.05
N HIS A 64 11.29 -7.03 12.69
CA HIS A 64 10.04 -7.80 12.62
C HIS A 64 9.06 -7.29 11.57
N ASP A 65 9.07 -5.99 11.29
CA ASP A 65 8.06 -5.35 10.46
C ASP A 65 8.58 -5.00 9.06
N THR A 66 9.90 -4.91 8.83
CA THR A 66 10.48 -4.54 7.52
C THR A 66 9.87 -5.36 6.37
N PRO A 67 9.49 -4.73 5.25
CA PRO A 67 9.63 -3.30 4.93
C PRO A 67 8.52 -2.38 5.48
N TRP A 68 7.58 -2.93 6.23
CA TRP A 68 6.48 -2.19 6.81
C TRP A 68 6.91 -1.37 8.03
N ILE A 69 6.25 -0.23 8.19
CA ILE A 69 6.26 0.57 9.40
C ILE A 69 4.84 0.52 9.95
N TYR A 70 4.65 -0.28 11.00
CA TYR A 70 3.38 -0.37 11.70
C TYR A 70 2.92 1.00 12.20
N PHE A 71 1.63 1.27 12.06
CA PHE A 71 1.02 2.48 12.60
C PHE A 71 -0.38 2.20 13.15
N GLU A 72 -0.79 2.98 14.14
CA GLU A 72 -2.14 2.97 14.65
C GLU A 72 -3.04 3.87 13.79
N PRO A 73 -4.19 3.37 13.30
CA PRO A 73 -5.12 4.17 12.52
C PRO A 73 -5.59 5.42 13.25
N ALA A 74 -5.76 6.51 12.52
CA ALA A 74 -6.38 7.70 13.08
C ALA A 74 -7.91 7.56 13.05
N GLU A 75 -8.58 7.90 14.17
CA GLU A 75 -10.04 8.10 14.16
C GLU A 75 -10.35 9.32 13.28
N ARG A 76 -10.95 9.11 12.11
CA ARG A 76 -11.23 10.17 11.14
C ARG A 76 -12.68 10.17 10.69
N ALA A 77 -13.12 11.33 10.22
CA ALA A 77 -14.43 11.50 9.60
C ALA A 77 -14.53 10.64 8.34
N GLN A 78 -15.72 10.09 8.11
CA GLN A 78 -16.04 9.39 6.88
C GLN A 78 -16.43 10.40 5.80
N PHE A 79 -15.82 10.28 4.63
CA PHE A 79 -16.15 11.10 3.46
C PHE A 79 -16.82 10.25 2.39
N VAL A 80 -17.66 10.89 1.59
CA VAL A 80 -18.44 10.22 0.54
C VAL A 80 -18.13 10.89 -0.79
N ILE A 81 -17.90 10.06 -1.81
CA ILE A 81 -17.69 10.52 -3.18
C ILE A 81 -18.95 11.22 -3.68
N GLN A 82 -18.76 12.38 -4.31
CA GLN A 82 -19.79 13.11 -5.03
C GLN A 82 -19.47 13.05 -6.53
N PRO A 83 -20.07 12.13 -7.31
CA PRO A 83 -19.64 11.84 -8.68
C PRO A 83 -19.87 13.00 -9.66
N ASN A 84 -20.70 13.98 -9.30
CA ASN A 84 -20.95 15.17 -10.14
C ASN A 84 -20.35 16.44 -9.54
N ARG A 85 -19.43 16.33 -8.56
CA ARG A 85 -18.87 17.50 -7.88
C ARG A 85 -17.83 18.19 -8.76
N HIS A 86 -17.99 19.50 -8.86
CA HIS A 86 -17.01 20.41 -9.43
C HIS A 86 -16.48 21.36 -8.37
N VAL A 87 -15.16 21.51 -8.31
CA VAL A 87 -14.52 22.54 -7.48
C VAL A 87 -14.90 23.92 -8.05
N PRO A 88 -15.15 24.95 -7.21
CA PRO A 88 -15.43 26.29 -7.69
C PRO A 88 -14.36 26.76 -8.69
N ARG A 89 -14.79 27.25 -9.86
CA ARG A 89 -13.92 27.70 -10.96
C ARG A 89 -12.98 26.61 -11.51
N CYS A 90 -13.33 25.34 -11.37
CA CYS A 90 -12.58 24.28 -12.03
C CYS A 90 -12.58 24.47 -13.55
N SER A 91 -11.53 23.99 -14.23
CA SER A 91 -11.40 24.11 -15.69
C SER A 91 -12.57 23.48 -16.45
N HIS A 92 -13.27 22.50 -15.84
CA HIS A 92 -14.49 21.92 -16.42
C HIS A 92 -15.60 22.97 -16.58
N HIS A 93 -15.73 23.91 -15.63
CA HIS A 93 -16.76 24.96 -15.67
C HIS A 93 -16.63 25.91 -16.87
N TYR A 94 -15.42 26.04 -17.43
CA TYR A 94 -15.18 26.82 -18.65
C TYR A 94 -15.37 26.00 -19.94
N CYS A 95 -15.45 24.67 -19.84
CA CYS A 95 -15.63 23.77 -20.99
C CYS A 95 -17.06 23.25 -21.14
N SER A 96 -17.92 23.35 -20.13
CA SER A 96 -19.34 23.03 -20.25
C SER A 96 -20.15 24.29 -20.57
N ASP A 97 -20.68 24.35 -21.80
CA ASP A 97 -21.67 25.33 -22.28
C ASP A 97 -23.05 25.20 -21.59
N GLU A 98 -23.08 24.78 -20.32
CA GLU A 98 -24.30 24.75 -19.53
C GLU A 98 -24.35 26.00 -18.66
N GLN A 99 -24.82 27.09 -19.29
CA GLN A 99 -25.52 28.14 -18.57
C GLN A 99 -26.72 27.51 -17.86
N GLU A 100 -26.70 27.39 -16.54
CA GLU A 100 -27.88 27.74 -15.76
C GLU A 100 -27.51 28.39 -14.42
N SER A 101 -28.22 29.49 -14.20
CA SER A 101 -28.34 30.31 -13.00
C SER A 101 -28.82 29.52 -11.78
N SER A 102 -28.19 29.73 -10.63
CA SER A 102 -28.95 30.01 -9.41
C SER A 102 -28.04 30.55 -8.31
N GLU A 103 -28.58 31.52 -7.61
CA GLU A 103 -28.03 32.27 -6.51
C GLU A 103 -27.73 31.36 -5.32
N ASP A 104 -26.46 31.10 -5.03
CA ASP A 104 -26.03 30.66 -3.69
C ASP A 104 -24.58 31.07 -3.44
N SER A 105 -24.30 32.36 -3.65
CA SER A 105 -23.00 32.98 -3.38
C SER A 105 -22.82 33.39 -1.91
N GLN A 106 -23.59 32.83 -0.97
CA GLN A 106 -23.49 33.19 0.46
C GLN A 106 -23.29 31.98 1.38
N LYS A 107 -22.03 31.53 1.46
CA LYS A 107 -21.26 31.25 2.70
C LYS A 107 -20.13 30.29 2.38
N TRP A 108 -18.98 30.82 1.99
CA TRP A 108 -17.73 30.09 2.18
C TRP A 108 -16.72 31.04 2.82
N LEU A 109 -16.67 30.97 4.15
CA LEU A 109 -15.55 31.50 4.91
C LEU A 109 -14.38 30.54 4.67
N PRO A 110 -13.25 30.97 4.10
CA PRO A 110 -12.04 30.19 4.14
C PRO A 110 -11.67 30.03 5.62
N LYS A 111 -11.55 28.80 6.10
CA LYS A 111 -10.79 28.58 7.33
C LYS A 111 -9.34 28.88 6.98
N GLU A 112 -8.86 30.05 7.39
CA GLU A 112 -7.44 30.38 7.43
C GLU A 112 -6.73 29.41 8.37
N GLY A 113 -6.22 28.31 7.82
CA GLY A 113 -5.16 27.50 8.39
C GLY A 113 -3.97 27.52 7.43
N SER A 114 -2.74 27.29 7.91
CA SER A 114 -1.56 27.20 7.06
C SER A 114 -1.78 26.12 5.99
N ALA A 115 -1.97 26.53 4.73
CA ALA A 115 -2.30 25.64 3.62
C ALA A 115 -1.24 24.54 3.35
N ALA A 116 -0.02 24.72 3.87
CA ALA A 116 1.08 23.78 3.72
C ALA A 116 1.00 22.59 4.70
N ASP A 117 0.59 22.83 5.96
CA ASP A 117 0.49 21.76 6.96
C ASP A 117 -0.74 20.87 6.70
N ASP A 118 -1.82 21.46 6.19
CA ASP A 118 -3.06 20.74 5.86
C ASP A 118 -2.90 19.78 4.66
N TYR A 119 -2.01 20.07 3.70
CA TYR A 119 -1.79 19.20 2.53
C TYR A 119 -1.01 17.93 2.90
N GLY A 120 0.04 18.04 3.73
CA GLY A 120 0.80 16.88 4.20
C GLY A 120 -0.07 15.88 4.96
N ASP A 121 -0.89 16.39 5.88
CA ASP A 121 -1.86 15.58 6.62
C ASP A 121 -2.90 14.90 5.71
N VAL A 122 -3.32 15.56 4.62
CA VAL A 122 -4.24 14.97 3.63
C VAL A 122 -3.55 13.83 2.86
N ILE A 123 -2.30 14.00 2.42
CA ILE A 123 -1.56 12.93 1.72
C ILE A 123 -1.34 11.73 2.62
N GLU A 124 -0.88 11.92 3.86
CA GLU A 124 -0.76 10.82 4.83
C GLU A 124 -2.10 10.10 5.04
N THR A 125 -3.19 10.85 5.09
CA THR A 125 -4.53 10.26 5.23
C THR A 125 -4.92 9.42 4.02
N VAL A 126 -4.63 9.89 2.80
CA VAL A 126 -4.86 9.11 1.58
C VAL A 126 -3.97 7.88 1.56
N GLU A 127 -2.71 8.00 1.96
CA GLU A 127 -1.79 6.86 2.05
C GLU A 127 -2.32 5.80 3.00
N GLU A 128 -2.75 6.18 4.20
CA GLU A 128 -3.34 5.27 5.18
C GLU A 128 -4.58 4.55 4.67
N LEU A 129 -5.49 5.29 4.02
CA LEU A 129 -6.76 4.78 3.52
C LEU A 129 -6.58 3.89 2.30
N CYS A 130 -5.83 4.35 1.30
CA CYS A 130 -5.61 3.59 0.07
C CYS A 130 -4.62 2.45 0.27
N GLY A 131 -3.70 2.53 1.23
CA GLY A 131 -2.68 1.52 1.47
C GLY A 131 -1.81 1.23 0.25
N LEU A 132 -0.93 0.24 0.34
CA LEU A 132 -0.28 -0.32 -0.84
C LEU A 132 -1.30 -1.20 -1.58
N ALA A 133 -2.01 -0.61 -2.53
CA ALA A 133 -3.10 -1.24 -3.29
C ALA A 133 -4.21 -1.83 -2.39
N GLY A 134 -4.57 -1.12 -1.32
CA GLY A 134 -5.60 -1.49 -0.33
C GLY A 134 -5.05 -2.06 0.97
N ILE A 135 -3.76 -2.42 1.04
CA ILE A 135 -3.16 -3.04 2.23
C ILE A 135 -2.38 -2.02 3.03
N SER A 136 -2.74 -1.85 4.31
CA SER A 136 -2.06 -0.96 5.25
C SER A 136 -1.67 -1.71 6.53
N PRO A 137 -0.48 -1.49 7.10
CA PRO A 137 -0.01 -2.16 8.32
C PRO A 137 -0.62 -1.56 9.60
N THR A 138 -1.96 -1.56 9.66
CA THR A 138 -2.74 -1.01 10.78
C THR A 138 -2.85 -1.94 11.98
N THR A 139 -2.47 -3.20 11.81
CA THR A 139 -2.38 -4.21 12.86
C THR A 139 -1.07 -4.97 12.71
N ARG A 140 -0.51 -5.48 13.82
CA ARG A 140 0.69 -6.34 13.78
C ARG A 140 0.38 -7.79 13.37
N THR A 141 -0.89 -8.19 13.46
CA THR A 141 -1.35 -9.52 13.09
C THR A 141 -1.63 -9.57 11.58
N LYS A 142 -0.71 -10.16 10.81
CA LYS A 142 -0.83 -10.25 9.33
C LYS A 142 -2.10 -10.97 8.84
N SER A 143 -2.72 -11.82 9.66
CA SER A 143 -4.01 -12.47 9.32
C SER A 143 -5.19 -11.50 9.23
N ASP A 144 -5.07 -10.34 9.85
CA ASP A 144 -6.14 -9.34 9.92
C ASP A 144 -6.06 -8.35 8.75
N TRP A 145 -5.03 -8.48 7.90
CA TRP A 145 -4.82 -7.61 6.76
C TRP A 145 -5.75 -7.96 5.60
N PHE A 146 -5.92 -7.04 4.67
CA PHE A 146 -6.76 -7.25 3.48
C PHE A 146 -6.08 -8.12 2.41
N GLY A 147 -4.81 -8.49 2.61
CA GLY A 147 -4.05 -9.27 1.66
C GLY A 147 -2.58 -9.41 2.05
N SER A 148 -1.80 -10.05 1.18
CA SER A 148 -0.36 -10.18 1.30
C SER A 148 0.37 -9.27 0.31
N VAL A 149 1.60 -8.92 0.68
CA VAL A 149 2.55 -8.29 -0.23
C VAL A 149 3.87 -9.00 -0.14
N ASP A 150 4.33 -9.51 -1.28
CA ASP A 150 5.63 -10.13 -1.42
C ASP A 150 6.62 -9.10 -1.97
N PHE A 151 7.68 -8.82 -1.20
CA PHE A 151 8.74 -7.90 -1.59
C PHE A 151 9.93 -8.67 -2.16
N SER A 152 10.53 -8.14 -3.22
CA SER A 152 11.74 -8.69 -3.83
C SER A 152 12.71 -7.59 -4.24
N GLU A 153 13.91 -8.00 -4.67
CA GLU A 153 15.00 -7.10 -5.09
C GLU A 153 15.30 -5.98 -4.08
N GLY A 154 15.54 -6.35 -2.82
CA GLY A 154 15.87 -5.38 -1.76
C GLY A 154 14.71 -4.42 -1.46
N ASN A 155 13.48 -4.92 -1.47
CA ASN A 155 12.24 -4.18 -1.19
C ASN A 155 11.95 -3.05 -2.20
N GLN A 156 12.42 -3.18 -3.45
CA GLN A 156 12.11 -2.23 -4.52
C GLN A 156 10.99 -2.70 -5.46
N LEU A 157 10.71 -4.01 -5.47
CA LEU A 157 9.58 -4.60 -6.17
C LEU A 157 8.59 -5.17 -5.16
N ALA A 158 7.30 -5.00 -5.43
CA ALA A 158 6.23 -5.58 -4.63
C ALA A 158 5.23 -6.32 -5.51
N ALA A 159 4.72 -7.44 -5.04
CA ALA A 159 3.58 -8.14 -5.62
C ALA A 159 2.44 -8.18 -4.59
N VAL A 160 1.28 -7.64 -4.96
CA VAL A 160 0.12 -7.48 -4.08
C VAL A 160 -1.00 -8.44 -4.45
N SER A 161 -1.53 -9.13 -3.44
CA SER A 161 -2.60 -10.11 -3.54
C SER A 161 -3.59 -9.95 -2.37
N TYR A 162 -4.87 -10.18 -2.57
CA TYR A 162 -5.89 -10.18 -1.49
C TYR A 162 -6.08 -11.54 -0.81
N THR A 163 -5.25 -12.53 -1.16
CA THR A 163 -5.14 -13.81 -0.45
C THR A 163 -3.99 -13.79 0.55
N LEU A 164 -4.23 -14.32 1.75
CA LEU A 164 -3.24 -14.48 2.82
C LEU A 164 -2.71 -15.91 2.87
N ALA A 165 -1.52 -16.14 3.43
CA ALA A 165 -1.02 -17.50 3.64
C ALA A 165 -1.92 -18.35 4.56
N THR A 166 -2.66 -17.72 5.47
CA THR A 166 -3.63 -18.41 6.35
C THR A 166 -4.84 -18.94 5.60
N ASP A 167 -5.11 -18.40 4.43
CA ASP A 167 -6.25 -18.77 3.60
C ASP A 167 -6.02 -20.08 2.84
N GLU A 168 -4.76 -20.50 2.70
CA GLU A 168 -4.42 -21.80 2.07
C GLU A 168 -4.72 -22.97 3.02
N THR A 169 -4.73 -22.73 4.33
CA THR A 169 -4.92 -23.77 5.36
C THR A 169 -6.37 -23.95 5.79
N HIS A 170 -7.19 -22.90 5.65
CA HIS A 170 -8.63 -22.91 5.90
C HIS A 170 -9.34 -22.63 4.59
N MET A 171 -10.23 -23.52 4.11
CA MET A 171 -11.04 -23.25 2.91
C MET A 171 -11.57 -21.81 2.95
N LEU A 172 -11.03 -20.98 2.05
CA LEU A 172 -11.36 -19.58 1.91
C LEU A 172 -12.87 -19.41 1.85
N SER A 173 -13.44 -18.78 2.88
CA SER A 173 -14.83 -18.37 2.76
C SER A 173 -14.89 -17.24 1.73
N VAL A 174 -15.70 -17.42 0.69
CA VAL A 174 -16.03 -16.37 -0.29
C VAL A 174 -16.39 -15.06 0.41
N HIS A 175 -17.06 -15.15 1.55
CA HIS A 175 -17.41 -14.04 2.44
C HIS A 175 -16.19 -13.26 2.94
N GLY A 176 -15.09 -13.93 3.30
CA GLY A 176 -13.86 -13.28 3.74
C GLY A 176 -13.22 -12.45 2.62
N LEU A 177 -13.14 -12.99 1.40
CA LEU A 177 -12.63 -12.27 0.23
C LEU A 177 -13.51 -11.07 -0.11
N TRP A 178 -14.82 -11.27 -0.15
CA TRP A 178 -15.80 -10.19 -0.37
C TRP A 178 -15.62 -9.05 0.63
N SER A 179 -15.52 -9.39 1.93
CA SER A 179 -15.35 -8.42 3.00
C SER A 179 -14.05 -7.62 2.87
N ARG A 180 -12.93 -8.27 2.51
CA ARG A 180 -11.65 -7.57 2.29
C ARG A 180 -11.73 -6.60 1.10
N ILE A 181 -12.29 -7.04 -0.02
CA ILE A 181 -12.49 -6.20 -1.22
C ILE A 181 -13.39 -5.00 -0.87
N SER A 182 -14.51 -5.23 -0.17
CA SER A 182 -15.43 -4.17 0.23
C SER A 182 -14.77 -3.14 1.13
N GLN A 183 -14.06 -3.60 2.17
CA GLN A 183 -13.39 -2.68 3.09
C GLN A 183 -12.26 -1.88 2.42
N ALA A 184 -11.51 -2.49 1.50
CA ALA A 184 -10.49 -1.79 0.72
C ALA A 184 -11.13 -0.70 -0.18
N LEU A 185 -12.22 -1.03 -0.87
CA LEU A 185 -12.96 -0.08 -1.70
C LEU A 185 -13.62 1.03 -0.87
N GLU A 186 -14.16 0.72 0.31
CA GLU A 186 -14.73 1.71 1.22
C GLU A 186 -13.68 2.72 1.71
N LYS A 187 -12.48 2.24 2.07
CA LYS A 187 -11.38 3.13 2.45
C LYS A 187 -10.94 3.99 1.26
N PHE A 188 -10.85 3.42 0.07
CA PHE A 188 -10.60 4.18 -1.16
C PHE A 188 -11.66 5.27 -1.39
N CYS A 189 -12.94 4.92 -1.29
CA CYS A 189 -14.05 5.87 -1.44
C CYS A 189 -13.96 7.01 -0.42
N CYS A 190 -13.56 6.70 0.82
CA CYS A 190 -13.30 7.70 1.85
C CYS A 190 -12.12 8.62 1.45
N ALA A 191 -11.03 8.08 0.91
CA ALA A 191 -9.88 8.86 0.46
C ALA A 191 -10.24 9.80 -0.70
N ALA A 192 -11.00 9.31 -1.69
CA ALA A 192 -11.49 10.11 -2.80
C ALA A 192 -12.44 11.23 -2.32
N GLY A 193 -13.38 10.89 -1.42
CA GLY A 193 -14.28 11.86 -0.80
C GLY A 193 -13.54 12.94 0.01
N LEU A 194 -12.44 12.58 0.70
CA LEU A 194 -11.59 13.53 1.42
C LEU A 194 -10.97 14.55 0.47
N ILE A 195 -10.33 14.08 -0.60
CA ILE A 195 -9.69 14.96 -1.60
C ILE A 195 -10.73 15.89 -2.23
N GLN A 196 -11.93 15.40 -2.52
CA GLN A 196 -13.05 16.23 -2.97
C GLN A 196 -13.46 17.27 -1.92
N ALA A 197 -13.63 16.87 -0.65
CA ALA A 197 -14.01 17.76 0.44
C ALA A 197 -13.01 18.89 0.67
N ARG A 198 -11.73 18.64 0.36
CA ARG A 198 -10.63 19.61 0.40
C ARG A 198 -10.44 20.42 -0.89
N ASN A 199 -11.37 20.30 -1.85
CA ASN A 199 -11.33 20.99 -3.15
C ASN A 199 -10.09 20.67 -3.99
N LEU A 200 -9.48 19.50 -3.79
CA LEU A 200 -8.30 19.05 -4.51
C LEU A 200 -8.65 18.19 -5.73
N CYS A 201 -9.90 17.74 -5.85
CA CYS A 201 -10.40 17.00 -7.02
C CYS A 201 -11.87 17.34 -7.30
N CYS A 202 -12.23 17.31 -8.58
CA CYS A 202 -13.62 17.40 -9.04
C CYS A 202 -14.24 16.00 -9.02
N ASN A 203 -14.62 15.45 -10.17
CA ASN A 203 -15.32 14.18 -10.33
C ASN A 203 -14.48 13.06 -10.95
N SER A 204 -13.18 13.26 -11.11
CA SER A 204 -12.33 12.28 -11.75
C SER A 204 -10.88 12.49 -11.36
N PHE A 205 -10.11 11.42 -11.36
CA PHE A 205 -8.65 11.50 -11.25
C PHE A 205 -8.01 10.93 -12.51
N THR A 206 -6.69 11.08 -12.64
CA THR A 206 -5.94 10.55 -13.78
C THR A 206 -5.00 9.43 -13.34
N PHE A 207 -4.57 8.60 -14.28
CA PHE A 207 -3.39 7.75 -14.13
C PHE A 207 -2.63 7.73 -15.46
N LEU A 208 -1.37 7.28 -15.41
CA LEU A 208 -0.54 7.14 -16.62
C LEU A 208 -0.58 5.69 -17.09
N ARG A 209 -0.97 5.47 -18.34
CA ARG A 209 -1.00 4.17 -19.01
C ARG A 209 0.17 4.03 -19.97
N LEU A 210 0.79 2.86 -20.01
CA LEU A 210 1.76 2.49 -21.02
C LEU A 210 1.09 1.58 -22.07
N ARG A 211 1.00 2.04 -23.33
CA ARG A 211 0.34 1.27 -24.40
C ARG A 211 1.25 0.19 -24.98
N ASN A 212 1.00 -1.06 -24.66
CA ASN A 212 1.75 -2.19 -25.23
C ASN A 212 1.12 -2.68 -26.55
N GLU A 213 1.01 -1.78 -27.55
CA GLU A 213 0.48 -2.12 -28.86
C GLU A 213 1.64 -2.55 -29.80
N ASN A 214 1.73 -3.85 -30.06
CA ASN A 214 2.57 -4.52 -31.07
C ASN A 214 4.10 -4.52 -30.86
N HIS A 215 4.66 -5.74 -30.84
CA HIS A 215 6.07 -6.09 -30.64
C HIS A 215 6.97 -5.88 -31.87
N GLU A 216 6.56 -5.07 -32.86
CA GLU A 216 7.39 -4.86 -34.05
C GLU A 216 8.31 -3.64 -33.86
N ALA A 217 9.54 -3.97 -33.48
CA ALA A 217 10.78 -3.22 -33.72
C ALA A 217 10.86 -1.74 -33.28
N ARG A 218 11.67 -1.48 -32.24
CA ARG A 218 12.36 -0.21 -31.94
C ARG A 218 11.50 1.05 -31.70
N ALA A 219 10.17 0.98 -31.72
CA ALA A 219 9.32 2.13 -31.42
C ALA A 219 9.26 2.42 -29.91
N LYS A 220 9.42 3.70 -29.54
CA LYS A 220 9.22 4.18 -28.16
C LYS A 220 7.76 3.93 -27.78
N ILE A 221 7.53 3.22 -26.68
CA ILE A 221 6.19 2.90 -26.19
C ILE A 221 5.51 4.18 -25.71
N PRO A 222 4.36 4.60 -26.29
CA PRO A 222 3.72 5.85 -25.90
C PRO A 222 3.05 5.70 -24.53
N GLY A 223 3.21 6.76 -23.73
CA GLY A 223 2.49 6.96 -22.48
C GLY A 223 1.24 7.79 -22.71
N GLU A 224 0.15 7.46 -22.03
CA GLU A 224 -1.13 8.15 -22.13
C GLU A 224 -1.64 8.56 -20.75
N VAL A 225 -2.18 9.77 -20.64
CA VAL A 225 -2.91 10.21 -19.44
C VAL A 225 -4.35 9.76 -19.59
N VAL A 226 -4.80 8.85 -18.73
CA VAL A 226 -6.16 8.29 -18.78
C VAL A 226 -6.96 8.83 -17.59
N ARG A 227 -8.17 9.31 -17.86
CA ARG A 227 -9.13 9.79 -16.85
C ARG A 227 -9.93 8.61 -16.30
N VAL A 228 -10.08 8.55 -14.98
CA VAL A 228 -10.98 7.64 -14.27
C VAL A 228 -12.08 8.46 -13.64
N ASP A 229 -13.31 8.26 -14.11
CA ASP A 229 -14.47 8.95 -13.57
C ASP A 229 -14.91 8.33 -12.23
N PHE A 230 -15.21 9.18 -11.24
CA PHE A 230 -15.70 8.73 -9.94
C PHE A 230 -17.05 8.02 -10.02
N ARG A 231 -17.81 8.21 -11.11
CA ARG A 231 -19.01 7.42 -11.37
C ARG A 231 -18.72 5.91 -11.43
N LEU A 232 -17.64 5.50 -12.12
CA LEU A 232 -17.26 4.09 -12.24
C LEU A 232 -16.99 3.44 -10.87
N ILE A 233 -16.41 4.21 -9.94
CA ILE A 233 -16.12 3.76 -8.59
C ILE A 233 -17.40 3.61 -7.77
N VAL A 234 -18.33 4.56 -7.89
CA VAL A 234 -19.63 4.50 -7.21
C VAL A 234 -20.42 3.30 -7.71
N ASP A 235 -20.44 3.06 -9.03
CA ASP A 235 -21.12 1.91 -9.63
C ASP A 235 -20.50 0.58 -9.14
N LEU A 236 -19.16 0.49 -9.02
CA LEU A 236 -18.48 -0.68 -8.42
C LEU A 236 -18.88 -0.88 -6.94
N ALA A 237 -18.92 0.19 -6.16
CA ALA A 237 -19.30 0.13 -4.74
C ALA A 237 -20.79 -0.19 -4.54
N GLU A 238 -21.66 0.17 -5.49
CA GLU A 238 -23.06 -0.25 -5.52
C GLU A 238 -23.18 -1.72 -5.88
N ALA A 239 -22.50 -2.19 -6.92
CA ALA A 239 -22.49 -3.59 -7.32
C ALA A 239 -22.00 -4.53 -6.21
N LEU A 240 -20.99 -4.11 -5.44
CA LEU A 240 -20.45 -4.89 -4.31
C LEU A 240 -21.35 -4.86 -3.06
N ARG A 241 -22.38 -4.00 -3.02
CA ARG A 241 -23.41 -4.01 -1.97
C ARG A 241 -24.72 -4.66 -2.43
N SER A 242 -24.91 -4.78 -3.74
CA SER A 242 -26.11 -5.33 -4.37
C SER A 242 -26.30 -6.81 -4.02
N ALA A 243 -27.55 -7.18 -3.75
CA ALA A 243 -27.96 -8.54 -3.39
C ALA A 243 -28.77 -9.24 -4.49
N GLN A 244 -29.06 -8.57 -5.60
CA GLN A 244 -30.04 -9.02 -6.60
C GLN A 244 -29.41 -9.88 -7.71
N ASP A 245 -28.31 -9.43 -8.31
CA ASP A 245 -27.43 -10.24 -9.17
C ASP A 245 -25.97 -9.80 -9.00
N PRO A 246 -25.30 -10.26 -7.92
CA PRO A 246 -23.97 -9.78 -7.56
C PRO A 246 -22.89 -10.20 -8.58
N ILE A 247 -23.15 -11.17 -9.47
CA ILE A 247 -22.12 -11.65 -10.39
C ILE A 247 -22.06 -10.76 -11.63
N SER A 248 -23.20 -10.50 -12.27
CA SER A 248 -23.24 -9.75 -13.53
C SER A 248 -22.90 -8.27 -13.32
N GLU A 249 -23.52 -7.63 -12.31
CA GLU A 249 -23.30 -6.21 -12.02
C GLU A 249 -21.86 -5.94 -11.59
N LEU A 250 -21.32 -6.78 -10.69
CA LEU A 250 -19.95 -6.62 -10.19
C LEU A 250 -18.92 -6.89 -11.27
N LEU A 251 -19.16 -7.88 -12.13
CA LEU A 251 -18.28 -8.16 -13.26
C LEU A 251 -18.27 -6.97 -14.23
N SER A 252 -19.44 -6.47 -14.63
CA SER A 252 -19.55 -5.32 -15.53
C SER A 252 -18.88 -4.07 -14.96
N ALA A 253 -19.08 -3.79 -13.67
CA ALA A 253 -18.47 -2.62 -13.02
C ALA A 253 -16.93 -2.76 -12.92
N SER A 254 -16.44 -3.98 -12.65
CA SER A 254 -15.00 -4.27 -12.60
C SER A 254 -14.37 -4.15 -13.99
N GLU A 255 -15.00 -4.74 -15.02
CA GLU A 255 -14.55 -4.66 -16.42
C GLU A 255 -14.49 -3.21 -16.92
N ALA A 256 -15.48 -2.38 -16.57
CA ALA A 256 -15.52 -0.97 -16.94
C ALA A 256 -14.34 -0.14 -16.40
N ILE A 257 -13.77 -0.54 -15.26
CA ILE A 257 -12.55 0.09 -14.71
C ILE A 257 -11.30 -0.51 -15.37
N LEU A 258 -11.23 -1.83 -15.50
CA LEU A 258 -10.04 -2.54 -15.99
C LEU A 258 -9.76 -2.29 -17.48
N VAL A 259 -10.79 -2.07 -18.29
CA VAL A 259 -10.65 -1.72 -19.71
C VAL A 259 -9.90 -0.39 -19.90
N LEU A 260 -9.93 0.51 -18.92
CA LEU A 260 -9.14 1.74 -18.94
C LEU A 260 -7.63 1.43 -18.94
N VAL A 261 -7.21 0.38 -18.23
CA VAL A 261 -5.81 -0.06 -18.19
C VAL A 261 -5.46 -0.83 -19.47
N SER A 262 -6.25 -1.84 -19.83
CA SER A 262 -6.09 -2.59 -21.07
C SER A 262 -7.31 -3.47 -21.35
N PRO A 263 -7.85 -3.47 -22.59
CA PRO A 263 -8.91 -4.41 -22.98
C PRO A 263 -8.53 -5.88 -22.84
N ILE A 264 -7.24 -6.22 -22.96
CA ILE A 264 -6.75 -7.61 -22.83
C ILE A 264 -7.06 -8.21 -21.45
N ILE A 265 -7.20 -7.37 -20.41
CA ILE A 265 -7.55 -7.82 -19.06
C ILE A 265 -8.99 -8.36 -19.02
N THR A 266 -9.90 -7.84 -19.85
CA THR A 266 -11.32 -8.23 -19.85
C THR A 266 -11.64 -9.29 -20.88
N ASP A 267 -10.85 -9.40 -21.95
CA ASP A 267 -11.12 -10.27 -23.10
C ASP A 267 -10.79 -11.76 -22.88
N ALA A 268 -9.99 -12.09 -21.86
CA ALA A 268 -9.29 -13.38 -21.76
C ALA A 268 -9.98 -14.47 -20.92
N HIS A 269 -11.24 -14.32 -20.54
CA HIS A 269 -11.82 -15.16 -19.49
C HIS A 269 -12.97 -16.04 -19.97
N GLY A 270 -12.83 -17.35 -19.71
CA GLY A 270 -13.77 -18.40 -20.12
C GLY A 270 -15.11 -18.34 -19.38
N ALA A 271 -15.45 -19.36 -18.59
CA ALA A 271 -16.71 -19.39 -17.87
C ALA A 271 -16.80 -18.22 -16.87
N ARG A 272 -17.86 -17.41 -16.98
CA ARG A 272 -18.16 -16.29 -16.06
C ARG A 272 -18.66 -16.85 -14.73
N ASP A 273 -17.74 -17.19 -13.84
CA ASP A 273 -18.06 -17.66 -12.49
C ASP A 273 -17.79 -16.58 -11.41
N LEU A 274 -18.22 -16.87 -10.18
CA LEU A 274 -18.04 -15.97 -9.04
C LEU A 274 -16.55 -15.73 -8.71
N HIS A 275 -15.68 -16.72 -8.97
CA HIS A 275 -14.26 -16.59 -8.67
C HIS A 275 -13.59 -15.57 -9.60
N LEU A 276 -13.89 -15.63 -10.90
CA LEU A 276 -13.47 -14.64 -11.88
C LEU A 276 -13.99 -13.23 -11.51
N CYS A 277 -15.26 -13.14 -11.12
CA CYS A 277 -15.86 -11.87 -10.72
C CYS A 277 -15.09 -11.24 -9.53
N LEU A 278 -14.79 -12.02 -8.49
CA LEU A 278 -14.00 -11.56 -7.35
C LEU A 278 -12.55 -11.27 -7.72
N GLN A 279 -11.95 -12.03 -8.63
CA GLN A 279 -10.61 -11.80 -9.14
C GLN A 279 -10.49 -10.43 -9.82
N LEU A 280 -11.40 -10.13 -10.74
CA LEU A 280 -11.43 -8.85 -11.46
C LEU A 280 -11.81 -7.70 -10.54
N CYS A 281 -12.75 -7.90 -9.61
CA CYS A 281 -13.10 -6.90 -8.63
C CYS A 281 -11.91 -6.55 -7.71
N ALA A 282 -11.22 -7.56 -7.18
CA ALA A 282 -10.01 -7.35 -6.38
C ALA A 282 -8.92 -6.61 -7.17
N LEU A 283 -8.71 -6.99 -8.44
CA LEU A 283 -7.73 -6.32 -9.31
C LEU A 283 -8.11 -4.86 -9.58
N ALA A 284 -9.39 -4.57 -9.81
CA ALA A 284 -9.90 -3.22 -9.99
C ALA A 284 -9.70 -2.36 -8.73
N VAL A 285 -10.03 -2.88 -7.54
CA VAL A 285 -9.83 -2.17 -6.27
C VAL A 285 -8.34 -1.92 -5.99
N GLN A 286 -7.48 -2.93 -6.20
CA GLN A 286 -6.02 -2.76 -6.10
C GLN A 286 -5.51 -1.64 -7.02
N PHE A 287 -5.97 -1.65 -8.27
CA PHE A 287 -5.62 -0.64 -9.26
C PHE A 287 -6.07 0.76 -8.83
N LEU A 288 -7.33 0.91 -8.40
CA LEU A 288 -7.88 2.19 -7.93
C LEU A 288 -7.04 2.74 -6.77
N CYS A 289 -6.77 1.92 -5.74
CA CYS A 289 -5.96 2.31 -4.59
C CYS A 289 -4.55 2.79 -5.01
N LEU A 290 -3.84 2.01 -5.82
CA LEU A 290 -2.47 2.35 -6.19
C LEU A 290 -2.38 3.54 -7.16
N SER A 291 -3.28 3.60 -8.14
CA SER A 291 -3.33 4.70 -9.11
C SER A 291 -3.71 6.02 -8.45
N PHE A 292 -4.54 5.99 -7.41
CA PHE A 292 -4.90 7.19 -6.65
C PHE A 292 -3.78 7.66 -5.73
N LEU A 293 -3.02 6.75 -5.11
CA LEU A 293 -1.76 7.13 -4.45
C LEU A 293 -0.84 7.87 -5.40
N SER A 294 -0.63 7.31 -6.60
CA SER A 294 0.16 7.93 -7.67
C SER A 294 -0.40 9.32 -8.04
N PHE A 295 -1.72 9.44 -8.24
CA PHE A 295 -2.39 10.70 -8.55
C PHE A 295 -2.15 11.80 -7.52
N THR A 296 -2.26 11.49 -6.23
CA THR A 296 -2.03 12.49 -5.17
C THR A 296 -0.59 13.02 -5.10
N LYS A 297 0.35 12.32 -5.75
CA LYS A 297 1.75 12.70 -5.94
C LYS A 297 2.05 13.17 -7.38
N ALA A 298 1.02 13.56 -8.13
CA ALA A 298 1.11 13.98 -9.53
C ALA A 298 1.79 12.96 -10.46
N HIS A 299 1.71 11.67 -10.11
CA HIS A 299 2.35 10.53 -10.79
C HIS A 299 3.87 10.51 -10.79
N ILE A 300 4.53 11.42 -10.06
CA ILE A 300 5.98 11.57 -10.10
C ILE A 300 6.63 10.74 -8.99
N GLY A 301 7.69 10.02 -9.36
CA GLY A 301 8.53 9.28 -8.45
C GLY A 301 7.95 7.95 -7.99
N ALA A 302 8.77 7.25 -7.21
CA ALA A 302 8.47 5.93 -6.66
C ALA A 302 7.26 5.93 -5.73
N ILE A 303 6.59 4.78 -5.62
CA ILE A 303 5.57 4.58 -4.58
C ILE A 303 6.30 4.42 -3.25
N HIS A 304 6.16 5.44 -2.40
CA HIS A 304 6.75 5.47 -1.07
C HIS A 304 5.76 6.12 -0.09
N PRO A 305 4.68 5.40 0.29
CA PRO A 305 3.82 5.83 1.38
C PRO A 305 4.60 5.84 2.70
N PHE A 306 4.16 6.65 3.67
CA PHE A 306 4.87 6.86 4.94
C PHE A 306 5.13 5.57 5.74
N PHE A 307 4.34 4.52 5.49
CA PHE A 307 4.42 3.24 6.17
C PHE A 307 5.32 2.20 5.47
N LEU A 308 6.06 2.59 4.44
CA LEU A 308 7.13 1.78 3.85
C LEU A 308 8.49 2.39 4.15
N ASP A 309 9.46 1.54 4.46
CA ASP A 309 10.83 1.97 4.72
C ASP A 309 11.68 2.14 3.45
N ALA A 310 11.19 1.67 2.30
CA ALA A 310 11.86 1.72 1.01
C ALA A 310 10.88 2.14 -0.12
N PRO A 311 11.34 2.97 -1.09
CA PRO A 311 10.56 3.33 -2.25
C PRO A 311 10.45 2.16 -3.23
N LEU A 312 9.23 1.90 -3.71
CA LEU A 312 8.94 0.87 -4.70
C LEU A 312 9.07 1.44 -6.11
N ARG A 313 9.90 0.77 -6.92
CA ARG A 313 10.07 1.06 -8.36
C ARG A 313 9.02 0.38 -9.21
N GLN A 314 8.49 -0.74 -8.72
CA GLN A 314 7.45 -1.50 -9.42
C GLN A 314 6.52 -2.18 -8.42
N VAL A 315 5.24 -2.19 -8.76
CA VAL A 315 4.20 -2.90 -8.01
C VAL A 315 3.38 -3.74 -8.99
N THR A 316 3.28 -5.03 -8.71
CA THR A 316 2.45 -5.97 -9.48
C THR A 316 1.16 -6.24 -8.72
N LEU A 317 0.02 -6.01 -9.37
CA LEU A 317 -1.32 -6.21 -8.81
C LEU A 317 -1.90 -7.51 -9.35
N GLN A 318 -2.27 -8.43 -8.46
CA GLN A 318 -2.62 -9.81 -8.81
C GLN A 318 -4.07 -10.17 -8.49
N GLY A 319 -4.90 -9.21 -8.08
CA GLY A 319 -6.25 -9.48 -7.61
C GLY A 319 -6.24 -10.39 -6.38
N LEU A 320 -6.87 -11.55 -6.45
CA LEU A 320 -6.84 -12.55 -5.39
C LEU A 320 -5.53 -13.34 -5.34
N GLY A 321 -4.68 -13.30 -6.37
CA GLY A 321 -3.39 -13.97 -6.33
C GLY A 321 -2.86 -14.37 -7.70
N LYS A 322 -1.59 -14.75 -7.73
CA LYS A 322 -0.92 -15.16 -8.97
C LYS A 322 -1.38 -16.56 -9.37
N GLN A 323 -2.25 -16.64 -10.38
CA GLN A 323 -2.45 -17.87 -11.14
C GLN A 323 -2.05 -17.65 -12.60
N GLU A 324 -1.55 -18.70 -13.25
CA GLU A 324 -1.02 -18.64 -14.61
C GLU A 324 -2.04 -18.12 -15.64
N HIS A 325 -3.34 -18.19 -15.34
CA HIS A 325 -4.42 -17.84 -16.24
C HIS A 325 -5.11 -16.51 -15.92
N PHE A 326 -4.81 -15.86 -14.79
CA PHE A 326 -5.43 -14.58 -14.44
C PHE A 326 -4.60 -13.38 -14.87
N PRO A 327 -5.25 -12.28 -15.27
CA PRO A 327 -4.56 -11.09 -15.69
C PRO A 327 -3.99 -10.40 -14.45
N TYR A 328 -2.92 -9.66 -14.64
CA TYR A 328 -2.30 -8.84 -13.61
C TYR A 328 -1.95 -7.48 -14.20
N ILE A 329 -1.88 -6.47 -13.34
CA ILE A 329 -1.48 -5.11 -13.72
C ILE A 329 -0.10 -4.85 -13.14
N VAL A 330 0.77 -4.21 -13.91
CA VAL A 330 2.06 -3.76 -13.45
C VAL A 330 2.06 -2.24 -13.44
N ALA A 331 2.45 -1.66 -12.30
CA ALA A 331 2.80 -0.26 -12.17
C ALA A 331 4.32 -0.16 -12.05
N GLU A 332 4.99 0.53 -12.97
CA GLU A 332 6.45 0.66 -12.99
C GLU A 332 6.91 2.11 -13.19
N LEU A 333 8.10 2.44 -12.68
CA LEU A 333 8.73 3.72 -12.92
C LEU A 333 9.34 3.79 -14.31
N VAL A 334 8.93 4.81 -15.06
CA VAL A 334 9.37 5.05 -16.43
C VAL A 334 9.93 6.46 -16.55
N ASP A 335 11.10 6.57 -17.16
CA ASP A 335 11.67 7.84 -17.57
C ASP A 335 11.03 8.32 -18.88
N LEU A 336 10.32 9.44 -18.82
CA LEU A 336 9.71 10.03 -20.01
C LEU A 336 10.78 10.63 -20.91
N THR A 337 10.88 10.12 -22.14
CA THR A 337 11.89 10.62 -23.08
C THR A 337 11.72 12.10 -23.46
N CYS A 338 10.49 12.56 -23.69
CA CYS A 338 10.21 13.93 -24.14
C CYS A 338 9.93 14.91 -23.00
N LEU A 339 9.38 14.43 -21.88
CA LEU A 339 8.92 15.27 -20.76
C LEU A 339 9.73 15.07 -19.47
N GLY A 340 10.76 14.22 -19.47
CA GLY A 340 11.54 13.88 -18.26
C GLY A 340 12.18 15.10 -17.59
N GLY A 341 12.64 16.08 -18.40
CA GLY A 341 13.17 17.34 -17.87
C GLY A 341 12.12 18.21 -17.17
N MET A 342 10.84 18.06 -17.52
CA MET A 342 9.72 18.81 -16.92
C MET A 342 9.18 18.12 -15.66
N THR A 343 9.12 16.78 -15.65
CA THR A 343 8.63 16.01 -14.49
C THR A 343 9.64 15.97 -13.35
N ARG A 344 10.92 16.32 -13.60
CA ARG A 344 12.01 16.31 -12.61
C ARG A 344 12.22 14.95 -11.92
N GLY A 345 11.81 13.88 -12.59
CA GLY A 345 11.91 12.50 -12.10
C GLY A 345 11.12 11.52 -12.99
N PRO A 346 11.32 10.21 -12.79
CA PRO A 346 10.51 9.18 -13.45
C PRO A 346 9.05 9.29 -13.01
N VAL A 347 8.15 8.75 -13.82
CA VAL A 347 6.72 8.71 -13.51
C VAL A 347 6.23 7.27 -13.40
N LEU A 348 5.22 7.03 -12.56
CA LEU A 348 4.64 5.72 -12.40
C LEU A 348 3.59 5.46 -13.50
N MET A 349 3.82 4.44 -14.33
CA MET A 349 2.93 4.05 -15.42
C MET A 349 2.35 2.65 -15.22
N PHE A 350 1.12 2.44 -15.67
CA PHE A 350 0.37 1.20 -15.53
C PHE A 350 0.22 0.50 -16.88
N HIS A 351 0.37 -0.83 -16.89
CA HIS A 351 0.06 -1.66 -18.04
C HIS A 351 -0.40 -3.07 -17.63
N ALA A 352 -1.06 -3.76 -18.55
CA ALA A 352 -1.34 -5.18 -18.37
C ALA A 352 -0.04 -5.99 -18.45
N GLY A 353 0.09 -6.96 -17.56
CA GLY A 353 1.11 -7.98 -17.63
C GLY A 353 0.89 -8.93 -18.80
N LYS A 354 1.98 -9.42 -19.41
CA LYS A 354 1.88 -10.46 -20.44
C LYS A 354 1.78 -11.84 -19.77
N TYR A 355 0.89 -12.68 -20.29
CA TYR A 355 0.95 -14.11 -20.07
C TYR A 355 2.29 -14.60 -20.65
N LEU A 356 3.11 -15.27 -19.83
CA LEU A 356 4.02 -16.25 -20.40
C LEU A 356 3.14 -17.44 -20.79
N ALA A 357 2.47 -17.35 -21.94
CA ALA A 357 2.02 -18.55 -22.60
C ALA A 357 3.28 -19.40 -22.76
N GLN A 358 3.36 -20.52 -22.04
CA GLN A 358 4.44 -21.47 -22.20
C GLN A 358 4.57 -21.73 -23.69
N VAL A 359 5.71 -21.38 -24.26
CA VAL A 359 6.14 -21.92 -25.54
C VAL A 359 6.19 -23.43 -25.30
N GLN A 360 5.15 -24.14 -25.75
CA GLN A 360 5.22 -25.58 -25.89
C GLN A 360 6.19 -25.85 -27.03
N ASP A 361 7.48 -25.88 -26.71
CA ASP A 361 8.44 -26.62 -27.52
C ASP A 361 8.31 -28.10 -27.11
N PRO A 362 7.84 -29.01 -27.98
CA PRO A 362 7.60 -30.41 -27.62
C PRO A 362 8.88 -31.26 -27.52
N GLU A 363 10.06 -30.66 -27.44
CA GLU A 363 11.33 -31.39 -27.49
C GLU A 363 12.29 -30.99 -26.35
N MET A 364 11.95 -31.31 -25.10
CA MET A 364 12.98 -31.61 -24.09
C MET A 364 12.41 -32.34 -22.86
N ALA A 365 11.55 -33.33 -23.09
CA ALA A 365 11.07 -34.24 -22.05
C ALA A 365 11.88 -35.56 -22.03
N THR A 366 13.19 -35.49 -21.83
CA THR A 366 13.98 -36.68 -21.41
C THR A 366 15.20 -36.27 -20.59
N SER A 367 15.08 -36.31 -19.27
CA SER A 367 16.00 -37.01 -18.36
C SER A 367 16.00 -36.36 -16.98
N ARG A 368 15.43 -37.07 -16.00
CA ARG A 368 16.19 -37.68 -14.89
C ARG A 368 15.21 -38.26 -13.89
N GLN A 369 15.21 -39.59 -13.87
CA GLN A 369 14.61 -40.42 -12.84
C GLN A 369 15.30 -40.21 -11.49
N ASN A 370 14.47 -40.31 -10.44
CA ASN A 370 14.70 -40.99 -9.16
C ASN A 370 15.90 -40.57 -8.28
N VAL A 371 15.61 -40.23 -7.02
CA VAL A 371 15.65 -41.13 -5.83
C VAL A 371 15.56 -40.23 -4.58
N GLY A 372 14.66 -40.53 -3.64
CA GLY A 372 14.72 -39.91 -2.31
C GLY A 372 13.45 -39.97 -1.47
N GLN A 373 13.03 -41.17 -1.04
CA GLN A 373 12.09 -41.34 0.07
C GLN A 373 12.67 -40.77 1.37
N VAL A 374 11.96 -39.87 2.08
CA VAL A 374 12.09 -39.73 3.54
C VAL A 374 10.75 -39.46 4.23
N ARG A 375 10.25 -40.51 4.87
CA ARG A 375 9.58 -40.65 6.18
C ARG A 375 8.77 -39.48 6.77
N TYR A 376 7.47 -39.75 6.93
CA TYR A 376 6.54 -39.12 7.84
C TYR A 376 7.00 -39.18 9.32
N PHE A 377 6.95 -38.05 10.02
CA PHE A 377 6.99 -37.97 11.47
C PHE A 377 5.73 -37.24 11.97
N ARG A 378 4.94 -37.91 12.81
CA ARG A 378 3.83 -37.34 13.60
C ARG A 378 4.38 -36.66 14.86
N PRO A 379 3.72 -35.59 15.35
CA PRO A 379 3.70 -35.32 16.79
C PRO A 379 2.34 -35.63 17.43
N ARG A 380 2.42 -36.07 18.69
CA ARG A 380 1.34 -36.48 19.60
C ARG A 380 0.64 -35.28 20.26
N ARG A 381 -0.60 -35.51 20.68
CA ARG A 381 -1.46 -34.66 21.54
C ARG A 381 -1.08 -34.70 23.03
N ARG A 382 -1.64 -33.71 23.76
CA ARG A 382 -1.96 -33.55 25.22
C ARG A 382 -1.11 -32.45 25.89
N CYS A 383 -1.58 -31.62 26.83
CA CYS A 383 -2.87 -31.44 27.54
C CYS A 383 -2.89 -30.03 28.19
N ALA A 384 -4.06 -29.63 28.70
CA ALA A 384 -4.42 -28.33 29.28
C ALA A 384 -3.87 -28.02 30.69
N GLY A 385 -3.95 -26.74 31.10
CA GLY A 385 -3.79 -26.24 32.47
C GLY A 385 -4.34 -24.81 32.62
N HIS A 386 -5.02 -24.55 33.74
CA HIS A 386 -5.93 -23.43 34.08
C HIS A 386 -5.28 -22.34 34.96
N LEU A 387 -5.95 -21.17 35.09
CA LEU A 387 -6.01 -20.16 36.21
C LEU A 387 -5.94 -18.71 35.64
N GLY A 388 -6.97 -17.83 35.73
CA GLY A 388 -7.43 -17.01 36.88
C GLY A 388 -6.48 -15.79 37.10
N THR A 389 -6.81 -14.49 37.16
CA THR A 389 -7.99 -13.69 37.59
C THR A 389 -7.74 -12.17 37.38
N ARG A 390 -8.84 -11.39 37.24
CA ARG A 390 -9.15 -10.01 37.73
C ARG A 390 -8.46 -8.72 37.20
N GLU A 391 -9.34 -7.86 36.64
CA GLU A 391 -9.56 -6.40 36.81
C GLU A 391 -8.41 -5.45 37.22
N PHE A 392 -8.22 -4.39 36.42
CA PHE A 392 -8.13 -3.00 36.90
C PHE A 392 -8.58 -2.01 35.80
N CYS A 393 -9.14 -0.89 36.26
CA CYS A 393 -9.90 0.12 35.51
C CYS A 393 -9.08 1.42 35.36
N VAL A 394 -9.54 2.34 34.49
CA VAL A 394 -9.35 3.82 34.48
C VAL A 394 -8.46 4.49 33.39
N SER A 395 -9.13 5.42 32.67
CA SER A 395 -8.63 6.62 31.94
C SER A 395 -8.22 6.54 30.46
N GLU A 396 -9.20 6.34 29.58
CA GLU A 396 -8.99 6.27 28.13
C GLU A 396 -8.84 7.62 27.38
N ARG A 397 -8.98 8.80 28.00
CA ARG A 397 -9.01 10.07 27.22
C ARG A 397 -7.67 10.79 27.08
N HIS A 398 -6.68 10.56 27.95
CA HIS A 398 -5.34 11.18 27.84
C HIS A 398 -4.29 10.28 27.16
N ALA A 399 -4.51 8.96 27.11
CA ALA A 399 -3.61 8.03 26.42
C ALA A 399 -3.66 8.15 24.88
N ARG A 400 -4.81 8.55 24.33
CA ARG A 400 -5.13 8.43 22.89
C ARG A 400 -4.45 9.50 22.02
N THR A 401 -4.34 10.74 22.50
CA THR A 401 -3.52 11.77 21.83
C THR A 401 -2.03 11.43 21.91
N SER A 402 -1.59 10.80 23.01
CA SER A 402 -0.21 10.34 23.17
C SER A 402 0.16 9.20 22.20
N SER A 403 -0.80 8.35 21.82
CA SER A 403 -0.57 7.20 20.94
C SER A 403 -0.31 7.63 19.49
N CYS A 404 -1.14 8.54 18.96
CA CYS A 404 -0.95 9.11 17.63
C CYS A 404 0.39 9.86 17.49
N HIS A 405 0.77 10.63 18.52
CA HIS A 405 2.09 11.28 18.56
C HIS A 405 3.25 10.28 18.65
N LYS A 406 3.13 9.20 19.41
CA LYS A 406 4.15 8.13 19.47
C LYS A 406 4.33 7.42 18.14
N THR A 407 3.24 7.14 17.42
CA THR A 407 3.26 6.51 16.10
C THR A 407 3.90 7.41 15.05
N ARG A 408 3.49 8.68 14.96
CA ARG A 408 4.14 9.68 14.08
C ARG A 408 5.62 9.84 14.39
N ARG A 409 5.97 9.89 15.68
CA ARG A 409 7.36 9.98 16.14
C ARG A 409 8.17 8.74 15.73
N ARG A 410 7.60 7.53 15.76
CA ARG A 410 8.26 6.28 15.30
C ARG A 410 8.47 6.24 13.78
N ILE A 411 7.49 6.66 13.00
CA ILE A 411 7.61 6.77 11.54
C ILE A 411 8.75 7.72 11.19
N TYR A 412 8.73 8.91 11.79
CA TYR A 412 9.75 9.93 11.59
C TYR A 412 11.14 9.47 12.02
N LEU A 413 11.24 8.76 13.15
CA LEU A 413 12.47 8.14 13.65
C LEU A 413 13.09 7.15 12.66
N ARG A 414 12.29 6.28 12.04
CA ARG A 414 12.78 5.34 11.02
C ARG A 414 13.24 6.05 9.75
N GLN A 415 12.49 7.06 9.30
CA GLN A 415 12.87 7.87 8.14
C GLN A 415 14.19 8.62 8.41
N GLN A 416 14.32 9.27 9.58
CA GLN A 416 15.54 9.95 10.01
C GLN A 416 16.75 9.03 10.11
N LYS A 417 16.60 7.83 10.69
CA LYS A 417 17.66 6.81 10.72
C LYS A 417 18.19 6.55 9.31
N ARG A 418 17.29 6.35 8.35
CA ARG A 418 17.65 6.02 6.96
C ARG A 418 18.35 7.17 6.25
N GLU A 419 17.87 8.41 6.38
CA GLU A 419 18.54 9.60 5.84
C GLU A 419 19.95 9.76 6.39
N MET A 420 20.13 9.47 7.68
CA MET A 420 21.45 9.48 8.33
C MET A 420 22.36 8.35 7.87
N SER A 421 21.83 7.13 7.64
CA SER A 421 22.59 5.99 7.11
C SER A 421 22.98 6.15 5.64
N LEU A 422 22.18 6.88 4.85
CA LEU A 422 22.45 7.18 3.45
C LEU A 422 23.27 8.47 3.23
N GLY A 423 23.63 9.18 4.31
CA GLY A 423 24.43 10.41 4.25
C GLY A 423 23.70 11.64 3.68
N ALA A 424 22.36 11.62 3.61
CA ALA A 424 21.55 12.63 2.92
C ALA A 424 20.93 13.70 3.85
N TRP A 425 21.27 13.72 5.14
CA TRP A 425 20.61 14.57 6.14
C TRP A 425 21.13 16.02 6.12
N ASP A 426 20.31 16.99 5.69
CA ASP A 426 20.62 18.44 5.69
C ASP A 426 19.93 19.19 6.84
N GLY A 427 20.01 18.67 8.07
CA GLY A 427 19.88 19.39 9.36
C GLY A 427 18.78 20.46 9.60
N ARG A 428 17.79 20.63 8.72
CA ARG A 428 16.85 21.76 8.71
C ARG A 428 15.41 21.26 8.66
N CYS A 429 14.93 20.71 9.76
CA CYS A 429 13.51 20.63 10.08
C CYS A 429 13.37 20.61 11.60
N HIS A 430 13.03 21.76 12.18
CA HIS A 430 12.51 21.92 13.53
C HIS A 430 11.36 22.91 13.49
#